data_AF-A0A970K086-F1
#
_entry.id   AF-A0A970K086-F1
#
_cell.length_a   1.000
_cell.length_b   1.000
_cell.length_c   1.000
_cell.angle_alpha   90.00
_cell.angle_beta   90.00
_cell.angle_gamma   90.00
#
_symmetry.space_group_name_H-M   'P 1'
#
loop_
_entity.id
_entity.type
_entity.pdbx_description
1 polymer ?
#
loop_
_entity_poly.entity_id
_entity_poly.type
_entity_poly.pdbx_seq_one_letter_code
_entity_poly.pdbx_strand_id
1 'polypeptide(L)'
;MKDNVKKIRYNSIRERLMSDENIFLSISCSYIELKELLSLDDQLTLSKLHDVFNVKLIKKIIGDVRKKLKKILDKDEYFEVTVYFKPKKYNDKKEVVEFRPIHTASLNDQIAMVAMLQVLVYDVDNYGKLTLSDLSRLLPAEFYGNKIACNVRELFKPWNEQYSEYTSKANELLNTYCETLEYKYEVSLDIENFFPSVNPKVLYNYIVQRLPLKLNGKDRKTMELIVKKLLFFKLKKINETEILWYFQYKNDEKAEKKCNYAKGLPQGLPHSYFMANIFMLIVREVFRG
;
A
#
# COMPACT_ATOMS: atom_id res chain seq x y z
N MET A 1 0.97 -5.67 -42.77
CA MET A 1 0.95 -4.43 -41.99
C MET A 1 2.01 -4.55 -40.90
N LYS A 2 3.09 -3.76 -40.94
CA LYS A 2 3.97 -3.61 -39.78
C LYS A 2 3.25 -2.66 -38.84
N ASP A 3 2.72 -3.18 -37.73
CA ASP A 3 2.08 -2.36 -36.72
C ASP A 3 3.09 -1.33 -36.22
N ASN A 4 2.83 -0.05 -36.52
CA ASN A 4 3.48 1.08 -35.87
C ASN A 4 3.03 1.10 -34.40
N VAL A 5 3.55 0.16 -33.60
CA VAL A 5 3.33 0.15 -32.16
C VAL A 5 3.98 1.41 -31.62
N LYS A 6 3.15 2.36 -31.19
CA LYS A 6 3.59 3.63 -30.63
C LYS A 6 4.41 3.35 -29.38
N LYS A 7 5.71 3.70 -29.43
CA LYS A 7 6.59 3.55 -28.26
C LYS A 7 6.13 4.50 -27.17
N ILE A 8 5.97 3.99 -25.95
CA ILE A 8 5.70 4.80 -24.76
C ILE A 8 7.05 5.27 -24.22
N ARG A 9 7.23 6.59 -24.10
CA ARG A 9 8.41 7.18 -23.49
C ARG A 9 7.98 8.37 -22.65
N TYR A 10 8.17 8.27 -21.34
CA TYR A 10 7.99 9.38 -20.42
C TYR A 10 9.31 10.12 -20.26
N ASN A 11 9.29 11.45 -20.29
CA ASN A 11 10.49 12.28 -20.11
C ASN A 11 10.77 12.57 -18.63
N SER A 12 9.82 12.27 -17.74
CA SER A 12 9.96 12.43 -16.30
C SER A 12 9.03 11.50 -15.52
N ILE A 13 9.34 11.28 -14.24
CA ILE A 13 8.49 10.55 -13.30
C ILE A 13 7.15 11.26 -13.13
N ARG A 14 7.16 12.59 -13.09
CA ARG A 14 5.94 13.40 -12.97
C ARG A 14 5.02 13.24 -14.18
N GLU A 15 5.59 13.18 -15.38
CA GLU A 15 4.82 12.94 -16.61
C GLU A 15 4.16 11.56 -16.58
N ARG A 16 4.92 10.52 -16.21
CA ARG A 16 4.39 9.17 -16.03
C ARG A 16 3.23 9.14 -15.03
N LEU A 17 3.42 9.72 -13.84
CA LEU A 17 2.39 9.75 -12.80
C LEU A 17 1.07 10.37 -13.28
N MET A 18 1.16 11.41 -14.10
CA MET A 18 0.00 12.21 -14.56
C MET A 18 -0.66 11.66 -15.84
N SER A 19 -0.05 10.65 -16.47
CA SER A 19 -0.48 10.13 -17.77
C SER A 19 -1.82 9.41 -17.68
N ASP A 20 -2.56 9.40 -18.79
CA ASP A 20 -3.84 8.67 -18.89
C ASP A 20 -3.61 7.17 -18.62
N GLU A 21 -2.52 6.61 -19.13
CA GLU A 21 -2.19 5.19 -19.02
C GLU A 21 -1.94 4.77 -17.57
N ASN A 22 -1.17 5.53 -16.80
CA ASN A 22 -0.88 5.21 -15.39
C ASN A 22 -2.15 5.30 -14.53
N ILE A 23 -2.96 6.34 -14.72
CA ILE A 23 -4.20 6.51 -13.96
C ILE A 23 -5.23 5.46 -14.39
N PHE A 24 -5.32 5.14 -15.68
CA PHE A 24 -6.20 4.08 -16.19
C PHE A 24 -5.81 2.69 -15.65
N LEU A 25 -4.53 2.38 -15.61
CA LEU A 25 -4.03 1.15 -14.98
C LEU A 25 -4.47 1.08 -13.52
N SER A 26 -4.38 2.19 -12.78
CA SER A 26 -4.87 2.28 -11.40
C SER A 26 -6.39 2.14 -11.25
N ILE A 27 -7.17 2.34 -12.32
CA ILE A 27 -8.62 2.06 -12.33
C ILE A 27 -8.89 0.58 -12.62
N SER A 28 -8.10 -0.01 -13.52
CA SER A 28 -8.31 -1.38 -14.02
C SER A 28 -7.82 -2.47 -13.07
N CYS A 29 -6.88 -2.16 -12.18
CA CYS A 29 -6.41 -3.12 -11.18
C CYS A 29 -7.42 -3.30 -10.04
N SER A 30 -7.64 -4.55 -9.63
CA SER A 30 -8.37 -4.90 -8.41
C SER A 30 -7.46 -4.81 -7.18
N TYR A 31 -7.79 -3.92 -6.25
CA TYR A 31 -7.08 -3.75 -4.97
C TYR A 31 -7.97 -3.20 -3.84
N ILE A 32 -9.20 -2.81 -4.13
CA ILE A 32 -10.14 -2.30 -3.13
C ILE A 32 -10.83 -3.50 -2.49
N GLU A 33 -10.28 -3.92 -1.34
CA GLU A 33 -10.78 -5.09 -0.60
C GLU A 33 -12.07 -4.77 0.17
N LEU A 34 -12.09 -3.64 0.89
CA LEU A 34 -13.18 -3.28 1.80
C LEU A 34 -14.16 -2.30 1.13
N LYS A 35 -14.86 -2.80 0.10
CA LYS A 35 -15.81 -2.01 -0.69
C LYS A 35 -16.95 -1.45 0.17
N GLU A 36 -17.32 -2.16 1.23
CA GLU A 36 -18.35 -1.76 2.19
C GLU A 36 -17.99 -0.50 2.98
N LEU A 37 -16.71 -0.14 3.07
CA LEU A 37 -16.24 1.08 3.73
C LEU A 37 -16.22 2.30 2.80
N LEU A 38 -16.50 2.12 1.50
CA LEU A 38 -16.73 3.23 0.58
C LEU A 38 -18.12 3.83 0.80
N SER A 39 -18.29 5.11 0.42
CA SER A 39 -19.64 5.70 0.34
C SER A 39 -20.48 4.96 -0.70
N LEU A 40 -21.81 5.03 -0.59
CA LEU A 40 -22.71 4.38 -1.55
C LEU A 40 -22.44 4.85 -3.00
N ASP A 41 -22.18 6.15 -3.19
CA ASP A 41 -21.83 6.71 -4.50
C ASP A 41 -20.51 6.17 -5.04
N ASP A 42 -19.50 6.01 -4.18
CA ASP A 42 -18.21 5.44 -4.54
C ASP A 42 -18.33 3.94 -4.87
N GLN A 43 -19.17 3.19 -4.14
CA GLN A 43 -19.46 1.77 -4.45
C GLN A 43 -20.14 1.61 -5.82
N LEU A 44 -21.14 2.45 -6.11
CA LEU A 44 -21.81 2.47 -7.42
C LEU A 44 -20.85 2.87 -8.54
N THR A 45 -19.98 3.85 -8.28
CA THR A 45 -18.96 4.29 -9.24
C THR A 45 -17.95 3.19 -9.52
N LEU A 46 -17.41 2.55 -8.47
CA LEU A 46 -16.49 1.42 -8.60
C LEU A 46 -17.11 0.28 -9.42
N SER A 47 -18.38 -0.04 -9.15
CA SER A 47 -19.09 -1.09 -9.89
C SER A 47 -19.18 -0.77 -11.39
N LYS A 48 -19.42 0.50 -11.75
CA LYS A 48 -19.45 0.97 -13.15
C LYS A 48 -18.07 1.03 -13.80
N LEU A 49 -16.99 1.19 -13.02
CA LEU A 49 -15.62 1.20 -13.52
C LEU A 49 -15.10 -0.20 -13.89
N HIS A 50 -15.75 -1.27 -13.43
CA HIS A 50 -15.47 -2.63 -13.91
C HIS A 50 -15.77 -2.80 -15.41
N ASP A 51 -16.66 -1.98 -15.96
CA ASP A 51 -16.87 -1.91 -17.41
C ASP A 51 -15.79 -1.01 -18.05
N VAL A 52 -14.77 -1.65 -18.60
CA VAL A 52 -13.66 -0.99 -19.30
C VAL A 52 -14.09 -0.22 -20.55
N PHE A 53 -15.29 -0.48 -21.08
CA PHE A 53 -15.85 0.23 -22.23
C PHE A 53 -16.63 1.48 -21.84
N ASN A 54 -16.78 1.77 -20.54
CA ASN A 54 -17.38 3.01 -20.06
C ASN A 54 -16.41 4.20 -20.15
N VAL A 55 -15.98 4.51 -21.37
CA VAL A 55 -14.94 5.49 -21.70
C VAL A 55 -15.28 6.87 -21.12
N LYS A 56 -16.56 7.25 -21.11
CA LYS A 56 -17.01 8.55 -20.59
C LYS A 56 -16.74 8.66 -19.08
N LEU A 57 -17.10 7.63 -18.32
CA LEU A 57 -16.84 7.60 -16.87
C LEU A 57 -15.34 7.53 -16.60
N ILE A 58 -14.63 6.65 -17.28
CA ILE A 58 -13.18 6.46 -17.11
C ILE A 58 -12.43 7.79 -17.34
N LYS A 59 -12.71 8.49 -18.44
CA LYS A 59 -12.08 9.80 -18.72
C LYS A 59 -12.41 10.84 -17.65
N LYS A 60 -13.63 10.84 -17.11
CA LYS A 60 -14.00 11.72 -15.99
C LYS A 60 -13.14 11.42 -14.77
N ILE A 61 -13.06 10.16 -14.34
CA ILE A 61 -12.26 9.74 -13.17
C ILE A 61 -10.77 10.03 -13.38
N ILE A 62 -10.22 9.77 -14.57
CA ILE A 62 -8.83 10.14 -14.90
C ILE A 62 -8.61 11.66 -14.69
N GLY A 63 -9.54 12.49 -15.17
CA GLY A 63 -9.48 13.94 -14.98
C GLY A 63 -9.52 14.36 -13.51
N ASP A 64 -10.39 13.75 -12.72
CA ASP A 64 -10.55 14.06 -11.29
C ASP A 64 -9.35 13.59 -10.45
N VAL A 65 -8.84 12.38 -10.71
CA VAL A 65 -7.61 11.85 -10.10
C VAL A 65 -6.41 12.72 -10.45
N ARG A 66 -6.24 13.13 -11.72
CA ARG A 66 -5.15 14.03 -12.12
C ARG A 66 -5.21 15.36 -11.36
N LYS A 67 -6.40 15.94 -11.19
CA LYS A 67 -6.57 17.16 -10.38
C LYS A 67 -6.16 16.92 -8.94
N LYS A 68 -6.52 15.77 -8.35
CA LYS A 68 -6.11 15.40 -6.99
C LYS A 68 -4.59 15.26 -6.89
N LEU A 69 -3.95 14.53 -7.80
CA LEU A 69 -2.49 14.38 -7.84
C LEU A 69 -1.78 15.73 -7.91
N LYS A 70 -2.27 16.67 -8.73
CA LYS A 70 -1.72 18.03 -8.80
C LYS A 70 -1.82 18.76 -7.46
N LYS A 71 -2.95 18.68 -6.76
CA LYS A 71 -3.10 19.28 -5.42
C LYS A 71 -2.11 18.68 -4.41
N ILE A 72 -1.98 17.35 -4.39
CA ILE A 72 -1.08 16.64 -3.47
C ILE A 72 0.39 17.00 -3.74
N LEU A 73 0.80 17.08 -5.00
CA LEU A 73 2.20 17.37 -5.36
C LEU A 73 2.55 18.86 -5.28
N ASP A 74 1.63 19.75 -5.65
CA ASP A 74 1.95 21.17 -5.88
C ASP A 74 1.51 22.07 -4.73
N LYS A 75 0.53 21.65 -3.90
CA LYS A 75 -0.03 22.46 -2.80
C LYS A 75 0.27 21.93 -1.41
N ASP A 76 1.21 20.99 -1.30
CA ASP A 76 1.56 20.25 -0.06
C ASP A 76 0.33 19.64 0.66
N GLU A 77 -0.76 19.37 -0.06
CA GLU A 77 -1.93 18.69 0.50
C GLU A 77 -1.58 17.22 0.84
N TYR A 78 -2.25 16.66 1.85
CA TYR A 78 -2.14 15.25 2.22
C TYR A 78 -3.47 14.57 1.95
N PHE A 79 -3.42 13.26 1.69
CA PHE A 79 -4.64 12.47 1.65
C PHE A 79 -5.30 12.48 3.03
N GLU A 80 -6.62 12.57 3.01
CA GLU A 80 -7.45 12.54 4.20
C GLU A 80 -8.15 11.19 4.29
N VAL A 81 -8.10 10.55 5.46
CA VAL A 81 -8.59 9.19 5.67
C VAL A 81 -9.61 9.15 6.80
N THR A 82 -10.63 8.31 6.63
CA THR A 82 -11.58 7.94 7.68
C THR A 82 -11.10 6.64 8.33
N VAL A 83 -11.31 6.50 9.64
CA VAL A 83 -11.04 5.25 10.36
C VAL A 83 -12.34 4.62 10.86
N TYR A 84 -12.43 3.31 10.74
CA TYR A 84 -13.47 2.45 11.27
C TYR A 84 -12.86 1.46 12.27
N PHE A 85 -13.62 1.09 13.29
CA PHE A 85 -13.13 0.24 14.39
C PHE A 85 -13.76 -1.14 14.28
N LYS A 86 -13.01 -2.12 13.78
CA LYS A 86 -13.46 -3.51 13.69
C LYS A 86 -13.14 -4.24 15.01
N PRO A 87 -14.11 -4.87 15.69
CA PRO A 87 -13.83 -5.69 16.87
C PRO A 87 -12.78 -6.76 16.56
N LYS A 88 -11.75 -6.90 17.40
CA LYS A 88 -10.66 -7.87 17.24
C LYS A 88 -10.73 -8.98 18.27
N LYS A 89 -10.80 -8.61 19.56
CA LYS A 89 -10.92 -9.55 20.68
C LYS A 89 -11.56 -8.87 21.88
N TYR A 90 -12.13 -9.64 22.78
CA TYR A 90 -12.54 -9.15 24.10
C TYR A 90 -11.39 -9.36 25.09
N ASN A 91 -11.08 -8.35 25.89
CA ASN A 91 -10.06 -8.43 26.92
C ASN A 91 -10.72 -8.72 28.26
N ASP A 92 -10.77 -9.99 28.65
CA ASP A 92 -11.44 -10.45 29.88
C ASP A 92 -10.92 -9.74 31.14
N LYS A 93 -9.62 -9.41 31.18
CA LYS A 93 -9.00 -8.75 32.34
C LYS A 93 -9.41 -7.29 32.50
N LYS A 94 -9.74 -6.62 31.39
CA LYS A 94 -10.08 -5.20 31.37
C LYS A 94 -11.56 -4.95 31.09
N GLU A 95 -12.32 -6.01 30.82
CA GLU A 95 -13.74 -5.96 30.43
C GLU A 95 -14.02 -5.00 29.26
N VAL A 96 -13.11 -4.95 28.29
CA VAL A 96 -13.22 -4.07 27.12
C VAL A 96 -13.00 -4.83 25.82
N VAL A 97 -13.74 -4.43 24.79
CA VAL A 97 -13.49 -4.87 23.41
C VAL A 97 -12.26 -4.13 22.87
N GLU A 98 -11.27 -4.88 22.40
CA GLU A 98 -10.15 -4.34 21.64
C GLU A 98 -10.53 -4.21 20.17
N PHE A 99 -10.33 -3.02 19.63
CA PHE A 99 -10.64 -2.70 18.24
C PHE A 99 -9.38 -2.65 17.37
N ARG A 100 -9.52 -3.12 16.13
CA ARG A 100 -8.56 -2.91 15.05
C ARG A 100 -9.00 -1.70 14.22
N PRO A 101 -8.16 -0.66 14.09
CA PRO A 101 -8.46 0.46 13.22
C PRO A 101 -8.28 0.06 11.75
N ILE A 102 -9.29 0.36 10.94
CA ILE A 102 -9.33 0.12 9.50
C ILE A 102 -9.58 1.45 8.80
N HIS A 103 -8.67 1.86 7.95
CA HIS A 103 -8.68 3.13 7.25
C HIS A 103 -9.25 2.96 5.85
N THR A 104 -9.99 3.97 5.42
CA THR A 104 -10.48 4.10 4.05
C THR A 104 -10.35 5.55 3.60
N ALA A 105 -10.42 5.74 2.29
CA ALA A 105 -10.47 7.05 1.64
C ALA A 105 -11.49 7.01 0.51
N SER A 106 -11.81 8.17 -0.05
CA SER A 106 -12.67 8.22 -1.25
C SER A 106 -12.08 7.38 -2.38
N LEU A 107 -12.93 6.88 -3.27
CA LEU A 107 -12.51 6.08 -4.42
C LEU A 107 -11.42 6.80 -5.24
N ASN A 108 -11.61 8.09 -5.52
CA ASN A 108 -10.62 8.90 -6.23
C ASN A 108 -9.28 9.01 -5.50
N ASP A 109 -9.30 9.13 -4.16
CA ASP A 109 -8.08 9.17 -3.38
C ASP A 109 -7.36 7.82 -3.39
N GLN A 110 -8.08 6.70 -3.29
CA GLN A 110 -7.48 5.36 -3.40
C GLN A 110 -6.87 5.12 -4.78
N ILE A 111 -7.54 5.53 -5.87
CA ILE A 111 -6.99 5.46 -7.23
C ILE A 111 -5.74 6.33 -7.35
N ALA A 112 -5.75 7.54 -6.78
CA ALA A 112 -4.58 8.42 -6.77
C ALA A 112 -3.39 7.79 -6.00
N MET A 113 -3.65 7.16 -4.85
CA MET A 113 -2.64 6.44 -4.08
C MET A 113 -2.04 5.29 -4.89
N VAL A 114 -2.86 4.52 -5.60
CA VAL A 114 -2.37 3.44 -6.45
C VAL A 114 -1.58 3.97 -7.65
N ALA A 115 -2.02 5.06 -8.27
CA ALA A 115 -1.26 5.71 -9.35
C ALA A 115 0.12 6.18 -8.89
N MET A 116 0.22 6.66 -7.65
CA MET A 116 1.49 7.01 -7.01
C MET A 116 2.33 5.77 -6.67
N LEU A 117 1.71 4.70 -6.17
CA LEU A 117 2.37 3.43 -5.87
C LEU A 117 2.95 2.79 -7.13
N GLN A 118 2.20 2.76 -8.23
CA GLN A 118 2.62 2.17 -9.51
C GLN A 118 3.94 2.74 -10.02
N VAL A 119 4.17 4.04 -9.80
CA VAL A 119 5.43 4.72 -10.10
C VAL A 119 6.59 4.21 -9.23
N LEU A 120 6.32 3.82 -7.98
CA LEU A 120 7.32 3.25 -7.08
C LEU A 120 7.61 1.78 -7.39
N VAL A 121 6.60 1.00 -7.75
CA VAL A 121 6.69 -0.47 -7.78
C VAL A 121 6.96 -1.07 -9.15
N TYR A 122 6.71 -0.32 -10.22
CA TYR A 122 6.94 -0.78 -11.60
C TYR A 122 7.94 0.09 -12.36
N ASP A 123 8.71 -0.55 -13.22
CA ASP A 123 9.31 0.03 -14.41
C ASP A 123 8.43 -0.31 -15.64
N VAL A 124 8.32 0.63 -16.58
CA VAL A 124 7.54 0.46 -17.82
C VAL A 124 8.50 0.49 -19.00
N ASP A 125 8.47 -0.55 -19.82
CA ASP A 125 9.29 -0.57 -21.04
C ASP A 125 8.68 0.30 -22.16
N ASN A 126 9.40 0.40 -23.29
CA ASN A 126 8.96 1.19 -24.43
C ASN A 126 7.66 0.68 -25.09
N TYR A 127 7.18 -0.50 -24.72
CA TYR A 127 5.97 -1.13 -25.25
C TYR A 127 4.83 -1.17 -24.21
N GLY A 128 5.02 -0.56 -23.04
CA GLY A 128 4.03 -0.53 -21.97
C GLY A 128 4.02 -1.76 -21.07
N LYS A 129 4.99 -2.66 -21.19
CA LYS A 129 5.10 -3.84 -20.32
C LYS A 129 5.55 -3.41 -18.93
N LEU A 130 4.83 -3.89 -17.92
CA LEU A 130 5.16 -3.70 -16.52
C LEU A 130 6.22 -4.71 -16.09
N THR A 131 7.26 -4.21 -15.44
CA THR A 131 8.29 -5.01 -14.75
C THR A 131 8.48 -4.47 -13.35
N LEU A 132 8.92 -5.30 -12.41
CA LEU A 132 9.16 -4.84 -11.04
C LEU A 132 10.27 -3.79 -11.02
N SER A 133 10.09 -2.71 -10.25
CA SER A 133 11.13 -1.71 -10.00
C SER A 133 12.25 -2.26 -9.11
N ASP A 134 13.36 -1.52 -9.01
CA ASP A 134 14.46 -1.84 -8.08
C ASP A 134 13.95 -1.99 -6.63
N LEU A 135 13.02 -1.13 -6.20
CA LEU A 135 12.43 -1.16 -4.86
C LEU A 135 11.62 -2.45 -4.64
N SER A 136 10.79 -2.84 -5.61
CA SER A 136 10.01 -4.07 -5.55
C SER A 136 10.89 -5.32 -5.53
N ARG A 137 12.03 -5.29 -6.24
CA ARG A 137 13.00 -6.39 -6.30
C ARG A 137 13.81 -6.57 -5.01
N LEU A 138 13.73 -5.64 -4.06
CA LEU A 138 14.32 -5.83 -2.72
C LEU A 138 13.61 -6.91 -1.91
N LEU A 139 12.32 -7.18 -2.22
CA LEU A 139 11.55 -8.18 -1.51
C LEU A 139 12.09 -9.59 -1.83
N PRO A 140 12.48 -10.38 -0.82
CA PRO A 140 13.03 -11.72 -1.03
C PRO A 140 12.03 -12.68 -1.65
N ALA A 141 12.57 -13.79 -2.21
CA ALA A 141 11.73 -14.86 -2.73
C ALA A 141 10.82 -15.44 -1.64
N GLU A 142 11.34 -15.57 -0.42
CA GLU A 142 10.67 -16.16 0.75
C GLU A 142 9.57 -15.27 1.36
N PHE A 143 9.35 -14.07 0.82
CA PHE A 143 8.21 -13.25 1.23
C PHE A 143 6.97 -13.69 0.46
N TYR A 144 5.94 -14.09 1.19
CA TYR A 144 4.69 -14.56 0.60
C TYR A 144 3.56 -13.53 0.65
N GLY A 145 3.49 -12.64 1.63
CA GLY A 145 2.35 -11.70 1.74
C GLY A 145 2.40 -10.56 0.71
N ASN A 146 1.25 -10.22 0.10
CA ASN A 146 1.01 -8.97 -0.66
C ASN A 146 2.13 -8.58 -1.64
N LYS A 147 2.64 -9.54 -2.42
CA LYS A 147 3.68 -9.25 -3.43
C LYS A 147 3.04 -8.55 -4.61
N ILE A 148 3.73 -7.57 -5.18
CA ILE A 148 3.29 -6.88 -6.39
C ILE A 148 3.18 -7.88 -7.55
N ALA A 149 2.03 -7.88 -8.24
CA ALA A 149 1.82 -8.65 -9.46
C ALA A 149 2.28 -7.83 -10.68
N CYS A 150 2.72 -8.46 -11.76
CA CYS A 150 3.06 -7.76 -13.02
C CYS A 150 1.92 -7.80 -14.05
N ASN A 151 0.70 -8.15 -13.63
CA ASN A 151 -0.46 -8.25 -14.50
C ASN A 151 -1.33 -6.98 -14.37
N VAL A 152 -2.21 -6.75 -15.36
CA VAL A 152 -3.05 -5.53 -15.41
C VAL A 152 -4.27 -5.64 -14.49
N ARG A 153 -4.69 -6.86 -14.13
CA ARG A 153 -5.95 -7.12 -13.42
C ARG A 153 -5.82 -6.98 -11.91
N GLU A 154 -4.64 -7.20 -11.36
CA GLU A 154 -4.40 -7.30 -9.93
C GLU A 154 -3.15 -6.52 -9.56
N LEU A 155 -3.24 -5.76 -8.47
CA LEU A 155 -2.08 -5.04 -7.93
C LEU A 155 -1.14 -5.99 -7.18
N PHE A 156 -1.71 -6.94 -6.46
CA PHE A 156 -1.00 -7.94 -5.68
C PHE A 156 -1.27 -9.33 -6.24
N LYS A 157 -0.30 -10.24 -6.08
CA LYS A 157 -0.48 -11.65 -6.41
C LYS A 157 -1.62 -12.24 -5.57
N PRO A 158 -2.46 -13.12 -6.15
CA PRO A 158 -3.55 -13.77 -5.41
C PRO A 158 -3.05 -14.54 -4.18
N TRP A 159 -3.67 -14.32 -3.02
CA TRP A 159 -3.25 -14.92 -1.75
C TRP A 159 -3.23 -16.45 -1.78
N ASN A 160 -4.20 -17.07 -2.45
CA ASN A 160 -4.31 -18.52 -2.59
C ASN A 160 -3.07 -19.14 -3.24
N GLU A 161 -2.52 -18.52 -4.28
CA GLU A 161 -1.31 -18.99 -4.95
C GLU A 161 -0.10 -18.91 -4.00
N GLN A 162 0.02 -17.79 -3.29
CA GLN A 162 1.13 -17.54 -2.36
C GLN A 162 1.08 -18.46 -1.13
N TYR A 163 -0.12 -18.71 -0.61
CA TYR A 163 -0.34 -19.61 0.52
C TYR A 163 -0.03 -21.06 0.16
N SER A 164 -0.37 -21.47 -1.06
CA SER A 164 0.00 -22.79 -1.58
C SER A 164 1.52 -22.96 -1.64
N GLU A 165 2.24 -21.96 -2.17
CA GLU A 165 3.71 -21.96 -2.24
C GLU A 165 4.36 -22.03 -0.85
N TYR A 166 3.85 -21.24 0.11
CA TYR A 166 4.27 -21.28 1.51
C TYR A 166 4.08 -22.67 2.12
N THR A 167 2.90 -23.26 1.96
CA THR A 167 2.56 -24.57 2.53
C THR A 167 3.42 -25.68 1.93
N SER A 168 3.66 -25.63 0.61
CA SER A 168 4.57 -26.57 -0.06
C SER A 168 5.98 -26.48 0.52
N LYS A 169 6.50 -25.27 0.73
CA LYS A 169 7.84 -25.07 1.30
C LYS A 169 7.94 -25.57 2.74
N ALA A 170 6.91 -25.34 3.55
CA ALA A 170 6.85 -25.86 4.92
C ALA A 170 6.89 -27.40 4.94
N ASN A 171 6.16 -28.06 4.03
CA ASN A 171 6.18 -29.52 3.90
C ASN A 171 7.54 -30.05 3.42
N GLU A 172 8.20 -29.37 2.49
CA GLU A 172 9.57 -29.73 2.07
C GLU A 172 10.57 -29.67 3.24
N LEU A 173 10.50 -28.64 4.07
CA LEU A 173 11.36 -28.52 5.26
C LEU A 173 11.06 -29.60 6.29
N LEU A 174 9.78 -29.96 6.47
CA LEU A 174 9.38 -31.09 7.32
C LEU A 174 9.95 -32.42 6.81
N ASN A 175 9.87 -32.68 5.50
CA ASN A 175 10.47 -33.88 4.90
C ASN A 175 11.99 -33.90 5.08
N THR A 176 12.65 -32.75 4.89
CA THR A 176 14.09 -32.61 5.11
C THR A 176 14.45 -32.95 6.55
N TYR A 177 13.68 -32.47 7.53
CA TYR A 177 13.87 -32.85 8.94
C TYR A 177 13.75 -34.37 9.17
N CYS A 178 12.75 -35.01 8.57
CA CYS A 178 12.58 -36.47 8.69
C CYS A 178 13.80 -37.25 8.16
N GLU A 179 14.50 -36.71 7.16
CA GLU A 179 15.68 -37.33 6.54
C GLU A 179 16.99 -36.97 7.24
N THR A 180 17.16 -35.72 7.68
CA THR A 180 18.46 -35.17 8.13
C THR A 180 18.51 -34.77 9.60
N LEU A 181 17.37 -34.72 10.29
CA LEU A 181 17.18 -34.13 11.64
C LEU A 181 17.51 -32.62 11.74
N GLU A 182 17.78 -31.95 10.61
CA GLU A 182 17.91 -30.49 10.56
C GLU A 182 16.54 -29.80 10.67
N TYR A 183 16.50 -28.56 11.17
CA TYR A 183 15.24 -27.79 11.35
C TYR A 183 14.23 -28.38 12.35
N LYS A 184 14.73 -29.04 13.41
CA LYS A 184 13.92 -29.67 14.47
C LYS A 184 12.89 -28.75 15.17
N TYR A 185 13.15 -27.45 15.22
CA TYR A 185 12.33 -26.49 15.96
C TYR A 185 11.73 -25.43 15.05
N GLU A 186 10.44 -25.18 15.20
CA GLU A 186 9.74 -24.05 14.57
C GLU A 186 9.68 -22.88 15.55
N VAL A 187 10.02 -21.67 15.07
CA VAL A 187 9.89 -20.43 15.82
C VAL A 187 8.79 -19.60 15.18
N SER A 188 7.68 -19.43 15.89
CA SER A 188 6.55 -18.61 15.46
C SER A 188 6.59 -17.25 16.18
N LEU A 189 6.63 -16.16 15.39
CA LEU A 189 6.68 -14.79 15.88
C LEU A 189 5.57 -13.96 15.25
N ASP A 190 4.84 -13.18 16.05
CA ASP A 190 3.86 -12.20 15.60
C ASP A 190 4.18 -10.81 16.16
N ILE A 191 4.07 -9.78 15.31
CA ILE A 191 4.32 -8.40 15.73
C ILE A 191 3.00 -7.78 16.20
N GLU A 192 2.93 -7.48 17.49
CA GLU A 192 1.76 -6.83 18.05
C GLU A 192 1.50 -5.46 17.38
N ASN A 193 0.26 -5.28 16.92
CA ASN A 193 -0.20 -4.02 16.31
C ASN A 193 0.73 -3.50 15.20
N PHE A 194 1.18 -4.40 14.31
CA PHE A 194 2.15 -4.11 13.26
C PHE A 194 1.92 -2.80 12.50
N PHE A 195 0.77 -2.60 11.85
CA PHE A 195 0.50 -1.38 11.08
C PHE A 195 0.59 -0.09 11.93
N PRO A 196 -0.07 0.00 13.10
CA PRO A 196 0.10 1.12 14.03
C PRO A 196 1.52 1.30 14.60
N SER A 197 2.34 0.25 14.68
CA SER A 197 3.68 0.30 15.27
C SER A 197 4.78 0.71 14.29
N VAL A 198 4.53 0.63 12.97
CA VAL A 198 5.46 1.14 11.95
C VAL A 198 5.67 2.64 12.11
N ASN A 199 6.92 3.07 12.27
CA ASN A 199 7.27 4.49 12.27
C ASN A 199 7.42 5.01 10.82
N PRO A 200 6.54 5.90 10.34
CA PRO A 200 6.58 6.37 8.94
C PRO A 200 7.87 7.11 8.58
N LYS A 201 8.51 7.79 9.54
CA LYS A 201 9.78 8.50 9.31
C LYS A 201 10.94 7.55 9.06
N VAL A 202 10.99 6.45 9.83
CA VAL A 202 12.01 5.40 9.64
C VAL A 202 11.84 4.76 8.27
N LEU A 203 10.60 4.39 7.92
CA LEU A 203 10.29 3.79 6.61
C LEU A 203 10.57 4.75 5.45
N TYR A 204 10.22 6.04 5.59
CA TYR A 204 10.54 7.07 4.60
C TYR A 204 12.04 7.13 4.30
N ASN A 205 12.87 7.24 5.35
CA ASN A 205 14.33 7.30 5.20
C ASN A 205 14.86 6.05 4.52
N TYR A 206 14.38 4.87 4.93
CA TYR A 206 14.79 3.59 4.36
C TYR A 206 14.51 3.49 2.85
N ILE A 207 13.33 3.91 2.41
CA ILE A 207 12.94 3.90 1.00
C ILE A 207 13.74 4.94 0.21
N VAL A 208 13.85 6.18 0.70
CA VAL A 208 14.52 7.28 -0.02
C VAL A 208 16.01 6.99 -0.25
N GLN A 209 16.68 6.35 0.70
CA GLN A 209 18.07 5.91 0.55
C GLN A 209 18.27 4.86 -0.56
N ARG A 210 17.21 4.12 -0.90
CA ARG A 210 17.22 3.03 -1.89
C ARG A 210 16.57 3.43 -3.22
N LEU A 211 16.25 4.70 -3.41
CA LEU A 211 15.81 5.20 -4.72
C LEU A 211 16.95 5.14 -5.76
N PRO A 212 16.64 4.87 -7.05
CA PRO A 212 17.67 4.72 -8.06
C PRO A 212 18.60 5.94 -8.19
N LEU A 213 19.91 5.71 -8.17
CA LEU A 213 20.93 6.77 -8.27
C LEU A 213 20.88 7.53 -9.60
N LYS A 214 20.40 6.89 -10.67
CA LYS A 214 20.25 7.47 -12.02
C LYS A 214 19.14 8.54 -12.15
N LEU A 215 18.31 8.72 -11.12
CA LEU A 215 17.26 9.74 -11.14
C LEU A 215 17.87 11.14 -11.16
N ASN A 216 17.45 11.97 -12.10
CA ASN A 216 17.77 13.40 -12.07
C ASN A 216 17.18 14.07 -10.81
N GLY A 217 17.68 15.24 -10.44
CA GLY A 217 17.27 15.92 -9.20
C GLY A 217 15.77 16.25 -9.11
N LYS A 218 15.08 16.48 -10.25
CA LYS A 218 13.65 16.78 -10.27
C LYS A 218 12.80 15.52 -10.07
N ASP A 219 13.17 14.44 -10.73
CA ASP A 219 12.50 13.15 -10.59
C ASP A 219 12.74 12.54 -9.21
N ARG A 220 13.95 12.69 -8.66
CA ARG A 220 14.26 12.29 -7.29
C ARG A 220 13.37 12.99 -6.27
N LYS A 221 13.25 14.33 -6.34
CA LYS A 221 12.33 15.10 -5.49
C LYS A 221 10.87 14.67 -5.65
N THR A 222 10.46 14.32 -6.88
CA THR A 222 9.11 13.83 -7.14
C THR A 222 8.87 12.47 -6.46
N MET A 223 9.82 11.54 -6.56
CA MET A 223 9.76 10.24 -5.89
C MET A 223 9.76 10.38 -4.37
N GLU A 224 10.63 11.21 -3.80
CA GLU A 224 10.65 11.51 -2.37
C GLU A 224 9.31 12.07 -1.89
N LEU A 225 8.70 12.97 -2.67
CA LEU A 225 7.38 13.51 -2.36
C LEU A 225 6.29 12.43 -2.45
N ILE A 226 6.35 11.55 -3.47
CA ILE A 226 5.43 10.41 -3.58
C ILE A 226 5.50 9.53 -2.33
N VAL A 227 6.71 9.12 -1.92
CA VAL A 227 6.91 8.28 -0.73
C VAL A 227 6.38 8.99 0.51
N LYS A 228 6.66 10.28 0.70
CA LYS A 228 6.12 11.07 1.80
C LYS A 228 4.58 11.04 1.82
N LYS A 229 3.94 11.29 0.68
CA LYS A 229 2.47 11.39 0.60
C LYS A 229 1.77 10.03 0.68
N LEU A 230 2.48 8.93 0.47
CA LEU A 230 2.02 7.56 0.71
C LEU A 230 2.34 7.03 2.11
N LEU A 231 2.93 7.83 2.99
CA LEU A 231 3.26 7.43 4.37
C LEU A 231 2.58 8.28 5.44
N PHE A 232 2.28 9.55 5.13
CA PHE A 232 1.65 10.48 6.06
C PHE A 232 0.24 10.83 5.61
N PHE A 233 -0.77 10.55 6.44
CA PHE A 233 -2.19 10.73 6.13
C PHE A 233 -2.86 11.59 7.17
N LYS A 234 -3.66 12.57 6.75
CA LYS A 234 -4.50 13.33 7.66
C LYS A 234 -5.68 12.47 8.09
N LEU A 235 -5.93 12.39 9.39
CA LEU A 235 -7.07 11.68 9.93
C LEU A 235 -8.26 12.64 9.97
N LYS A 236 -9.42 12.22 9.45
CA LYS A 236 -10.68 12.93 9.70
C LYS A 236 -10.96 12.98 11.19
N LYS A 237 -11.71 14.00 11.62
CA LYS A 237 -12.07 14.17 13.03
C LYS A 237 -12.78 12.91 13.54
N ILE A 238 -12.21 12.30 14.57
CA ILE A 238 -12.79 11.20 15.35
C ILE A 238 -13.22 11.73 16.72
N ASN A 239 -14.18 11.07 17.35
CA ASN A 239 -14.68 11.47 18.67
C ASN A 239 -13.73 11.03 19.81
N GLU A 240 -14.00 11.48 21.03
CA GLU A 240 -13.12 11.22 22.19
C GLU A 240 -12.97 9.72 22.50
N THR A 241 -14.05 8.95 22.39
CA THR A 241 -14.03 7.50 22.59
C THR A 241 -13.20 6.79 21.51
N GLU A 242 -13.35 7.21 20.26
CA GLU A 242 -12.59 6.67 19.13
C GLU A 242 -11.10 6.99 19.23
N ILE A 243 -10.72 8.15 19.79
CA ILE A 243 -9.32 8.50 20.07
C ILE A 243 -8.70 7.47 21.02
N LEU A 244 -9.43 7.08 22.08
CA LEU A 244 -8.98 6.06 23.02
C LEU A 244 -8.76 4.71 22.34
N TRP A 245 -9.70 4.28 21.49
CA TRP A 245 -9.57 3.04 20.71
C TRP A 245 -8.41 3.09 19.70
N TYR A 246 -8.21 4.24 19.06
CA TYR A 246 -7.23 4.40 17.98
C TYR A 246 -5.80 4.41 18.51
N PHE A 247 -5.53 5.19 19.55
CA PHE A 247 -4.20 5.33 20.11
C PHE A 247 -3.88 4.26 21.14
N GLN A 248 -4.90 3.56 21.66
CA GLN A 248 -4.79 2.53 22.69
C GLN A 248 -4.09 3.08 23.95
N TYR A 249 -4.47 4.30 24.37
CA TYR A 249 -3.93 4.92 25.59
C TYR A 249 -4.21 4.02 26.79
N LYS A 250 -3.17 3.78 27.61
CA LYS A 250 -3.39 3.32 28.99
C LYS A 250 -3.90 4.53 29.77
N ASN A 251 -4.90 4.32 30.62
CA ASN A 251 -5.71 5.34 31.31
C ASN A 251 -4.95 6.46 32.08
N ASP A 252 -3.61 6.45 32.14
CA ASP A 252 -2.80 7.39 32.93
C ASP A 252 -2.05 8.46 32.10
N GLU A 253 -1.99 8.37 30.78
CA GLU A 253 -1.40 9.45 29.97
C GLU A 253 -2.47 10.40 29.51
N LYS A 254 -2.51 11.61 30.11
CA LYS A 254 -3.29 12.75 29.61
C LYS A 254 -3.12 12.82 28.09
N ALA A 255 -4.22 12.65 27.38
CA ALA A 255 -4.32 12.64 25.92
C ALA A 255 -4.05 14.04 25.33
N GLU A 256 -2.91 14.63 25.65
CA GLU A 256 -2.39 15.79 24.95
C GLU A 256 -1.50 15.30 23.81
N LYS A 257 -2.15 14.94 22.70
CA LYS A 257 -1.68 15.41 21.39
C LYS A 257 -2.74 15.30 20.31
N LYS A 258 -3.14 16.49 19.86
CA LYS A 258 -3.88 16.84 18.64
C LYS A 258 -3.15 16.37 17.37
N CYS A 259 -2.81 15.08 17.26
CA CYS A 259 -2.22 14.56 16.04
C CYS A 259 -3.35 14.27 15.05
N ASN A 260 -3.58 15.21 14.13
CA ASN A 260 -4.55 15.07 13.06
C ASN A 260 -4.05 14.14 11.93
N TYR A 261 -3.17 13.18 12.26
CA TYR A 261 -2.56 12.27 11.32
C TYR A 261 -2.71 10.83 11.79
N ALA A 262 -2.77 9.91 10.83
CA ALA A 262 -2.86 8.48 11.10
C ALA A 262 -1.64 7.98 11.88
N LYS A 263 -1.86 7.08 12.84
CA LYS A 263 -0.84 6.38 13.60
C LYS A 263 -0.27 5.24 12.75
N GLY A 264 1.03 5.31 12.47
CA GLY A 264 1.73 4.32 11.66
C GLY A 264 1.24 4.25 10.22
N LEU A 265 1.15 3.04 9.65
CA LEU A 265 0.62 2.82 8.31
C LEU A 265 -0.92 2.68 8.35
N PRO A 266 -1.67 3.35 7.45
CA PRO A 266 -3.13 3.26 7.43
C PRO A 266 -3.60 1.88 6.92
N GLN A 267 -3.83 0.96 7.84
CA GLN A 267 -4.33 -0.39 7.54
C GLN A 267 -5.64 -0.35 6.75
N GLY A 268 -5.76 -1.09 5.65
CA GLY A 268 -6.96 -1.12 4.78
C GLY A 268 -6.82 -0.32 3.49
N LEU A 269 -5.82 0.57 3.39
CA LEU A 269 -5.49 1.25 2.13
C LEU A 269 -4.55 0.38 1.28
N PRO A 270 -4.70 0.40 -0.06
CA PRO A 270 -4.03 -0.56 -0.95
C PRO A 270 -2.51 -0.49 -0.90
N HIS A 271 -1.94 0.72 -0.84
CA HIS A 271 -0.49 0.92 -0.80
C HIS A 271 0.16 0.48 0.52
N SER A 272 -0.61 0.45 1.62
CA SER A 272 -0.08 0.17 2.96
C SER A 272 0.54 -1.22 3.05
N TYR A 273 0.00 -2.20 2.33
CA TYR A 273 0.51 -3.57 2.33
C TYR A 273 1.92 -3.68 1.72
N PHE A 274 2.16 -2.98 0.60
CA PHE A 274 3.50 -2.91 0.03
C PHE A 274 4.47 -2.18 0.96
N MET A 275 4.06 -1.05 1.54
CA MET A 275 4.89 -0.30 2.50
C MET A 275 5.24 -1.15 3.73
N ALA A 276 4.30 -1.96 4.20
CA ALA A 276 4.50 -2.88 5.30
C ALA A 276 5.52 -3.98 4.95
N ASN A 277 5.47 -4.52 3.73
CA ASN A 277 6.48 -5.46 3.24
C ASN A 277 7.88 -4.84 3.19
N ILE A 278 8.00 -3.58 2.76
CA ILE A 278 9.29 -2.87 2.79
C ILE A 278 9.79 -2.68 4.22
N PHE A 279 8.90 -2.38 5.18
CA PHE A 279 9.28 -2.28 6.58
C PHE A 279 9.80 -3.63 7.14
N MET A 280 9.23 -4.76 6.71
CA MET A 280 9.74 -6.07 7.10
C MET A 280 11.17 -6.35 6.62
N LEU A 281 11.70 -5.63 5.63
CA LEU A 281 13.12 -5.68 5.29
C LEU A 281 13.99 -5.10 6.41
N ILE A 282 13.54 -4.01 7.05
CA ILE A 282 14.23 -3.40 8.21
C ILE A 282 14.26 -4.40 9.36
N VAL A 283 13.12 -5.05 9.63
CA VAL A 283 13.03 -6.10 10.67
C VAL A 283 13.99 -7.25 10.33
N ARG A 284 14.00 -7.71 9.08
CA ARG A 284 14.91 -8.77 8.62
C ARG A 284 16.39 -8.40 8.78
N GLU A 285 16.77 -7.15 8.51
CA GLU A 285 18.14 -6.65 8.72
C GLU A 285 18.55 -6.76 10.20
N VAL A 286 17.63 -6.49 11.14
CA VAL A 286 17.89 -6.64 12.59
C VAL A 286 18.05 -8.11 13.01
N PHE A 287 17.24 -9.02 12.47
CA PHE A 287 17.31 -10.45 12.81
C PHE A 287 18.44 -11.23 12.11
N ARG A 288 19.03 -10.66 11.04
CA ARG A 288 20.21 -11.23 10.37
C ARG A 288 21.54 -10.70 10.90
N GLY A 289 21.50 -9.64 11.70
CA GLY A 289 22.67 -9.03 12.34
C GLY A 289 23.14 -9.78 13.57
#